data_AF-A0A1F5VIG5-F1
#
_entry.id   AF-A0A1F5VIG5-F1
#
_cell.length_a   1.000
_cell.length_b   1.000
_cell.length_c   1.000
_cell.angle_alpha   90.00
_cell.angle_beta   90.00
_cell.angle_gamma   90.00
#
_symmetry.space_group_name_H-M   'P 1'
#
loop_
_entity.id
_entity.type
_entity.pdbx_description
1 polymer ?
#
loop_
_entity_poly.entity_id
_entity_poly.type
_entity_poly.pdbx_seq_one_letter_code
_entity_poly.pdbx_strand_id
1 'polypeptide(L)'
;MENQSGMQVKIMVGVVILVILGLALWYYYGRPKIEPVKTAEDAIEAISAPTLDVKSNPIEGKVPELNPVDRANPFKDAYKNPFE
;
A
#
# COMPACT_ATOMS: atom_id res chain seq x y z
N MET A 1 49.93 -39.26 -18.01
CA MET A 1 49.07 -38.59 -17.01
C MET A 1 48.86 -37.10 -17.29
N GLU A 2 49.66 -36.48 -18.17
CA GLU A 2 49.63 -35.04 -18.48
C GLU A 2 48.36 -34.55 -19.21
N ASN A 3 47.71 -35.38 -20.03
CA ASN A 3 46.51 -34.98 -20.78
C ASN A 3 45.21 -34.98 -19.97
N GLN A 4 45.18 -35.63 -18.80
CA GLN A 4 43.96 -35.65 -17.99
C GLN A 4 43.76 -34.34 -17.23
N SER A 5 44.84 -33.69 -16.77
CA SER A 5 44.74 -32.39 -16.09
C SER A 5 44.23 -31.29 -17.04
N GLY A 6 44.69 -31.28 -18.30
CA GLY A 6 44.21 -30.31 -19.29
C GLY A 6 42.72 -30.44 -19.62
N MET A 7 42.21 -31.68 -19.67
CA MET A 7 40.77 -31.92 -19.90
C MET A 7 39.93 -31.55 -18.68
N GLN A 8 40.41 -31.85 -17.46
CA GLN A 8 39.74 -31.46 -16.23
C GLN A 8 39.70 -29.93 -16.06
N VAL A 9 40.78 -29.22 -16.41
CA VAL A 9 40.82 -27.75 -16.38
C VAL A 9 39.81 -27.15 -17.36
N LYS A 10 39.68 -27.69 -18.58
CA LYS A 10 38.68 -27.23 -19.55
C LYS A 10 37.24 -27.42 -19.04
N ILE A 11 36.96 -28.57 -18.42
CA ILE A 11 35.65 -28.85 -17.81
C ILE A 11 35.39 -27.89 -16.65
N MET A 12 36.38 -27.67 -15.77
CA MET A 12 36.26 -26.74 -14.64
C MET A 12 35.97 -25.31 -15.13
N VAL A 13 36.72 -24.84 -16.13
CA VAL A 13 36.49 -23.52 -16.74
C VAL A 13 35.08 -23.42 -17.34
N GLY A 14 34.61 -24.46 -18.04
CA GLY A 14 33.25 -24.51 -18.58
C GLY A 14 32.17 -24.42 -17.49
N VAL A 15 32.34 -25.14 -16.39
CA VAL A 15 31.43 -25.09 -15.24
C VAL A 15 31.42 -23.71 -14.60
N VAL A 16 32.59 -23.09 -14.39
CA VAL A 16 32.69 -21.73 -13.84
C VAL A 16 31.95 -20.72 -14.72
N ILE A 17 32.11 -20.81 -16.05
CA ILE A 17 31.39 -19.94 -17.00
C ILE A 17 29.88 -20.14 -16.88
N LEU A 18 29.40 -21.40 -16.81
CA LEU A 18 27.97 -21.69 -16.65
C LEU A 18 27.40 -21.14 -15.34
N VAL A 19 28.15 -21.23 -14.23
CA VAL A 19 27.74 -20.65 -12.94
C VAL A 19 27.65 -19.13 -13.02
N ILE A 20 28.65 -18.47 -13.62
CA ILE A 20 28.64 -17.01 -13.80
C ILE A 20 27.46 -16.57 -14.66
N LEU A 21 27.21 -17.25 -15.78
CA LEU A 21 26.07 -16.97 -16.66
C LEU A 21 24.74 -17.20 -15.95
N GLY A 22 24.61 -18.28 -15.18
CA GLY A 22 23.42 -18.58 -14.40
C GLY A 22 23.13 -17.51 -13.34
N LEU A 23 24.16 -17.06 -12.63
CA LEU A 23 24.04 -15.96 -11.64
C LEU A 23 23.71 -14.63 -12.30
N ALA A 24 24.33 -14.32 -13.46
CA ALA A 24 24.05 -13.10 -14.21
C ALA A 24 22.60 -13.07 -14.71
N LEU A 25 22.10 -14.18 -15.26
CA LEU A 25 20.71 -14.32 -15.70
C LEU A 25 19.74 -14.24 -14.53
N TRP A 26 20.02 -14.95 -13.43
CA TRP A 26 19.19 -14.91 -12.24
C TRP A 26 19.10 -13.50 -11.65
N TYR A 27 20.22 -12.78 -11.59
CA TYR A 27 20.25 -11.39 -11.12
C TYR A 27 19.52 -10.42 -12.06
N TYR A 28 19.61 -10.63 -13.37
CA TYR A 28 18.94 -9.79 -14.37
C TYR A 28 17.42 -10.01 -14.38
N TYR A 29 16.97 -11.27 -14.33
CA TYR A 29 15.55 -11.62 -14.42
C TYR A 29 14.83 -11.67 -13.07
N GLY A 30 15.56 -11.86 -11.96
CA GLY A 30 14.99 -11.92 -10.61
C GLY A 30 14.67 -10.54 -10.02
N ARG A 31 15.03 -9.45 -10.70
CA ARG A 31 14.66 -8.11 -10.26
C ARG A 31 13.20 -7.83 -10.63
N PRO A 32 12.34 -7.44 -9.67
CA PRO A 32 11.04 -6.89 -10.03
C PRO A 32 11.28 -5.70 -10.95
N LYS A 33 10.56 -5.66 -12.08
CA LYS A 33 10.56 -4.48 -12.94
C LYS A 33 9.97 -3.34 -12.12
N ILE A 34 10.85 -2.53 -11.54
CA ILE A 34 10.47 -1.24 -10.97
C ILE A 34 10.11 -0.42 -12.20
N GLU A 35 8.82 -0.40 -12.54
CA GLU A 35 8.36 0.51 -13.57
C GLU A 35 8.73 1.92 -13.10
N PRO A 36 9.50 2.68 -13.90
CA PRO A 36 9.79 4.04 -13.52
C PRO A 36 8.45 4.76 -13.41
N VAL A 37 8.20 5.41 -12.27
CA VAL A 37 7.05 6.28 -12.08
C VAL A 37 7.04 7.28 -13.23
N LYS A 38 6.13 7.10 -14.20
CA LYS A 38 6.14 7.88 -15.45
C LYS A 38 5.50 9.25 -15.26
N THR A 39 4.69 9.38 -14.21
CA THR A 39 3.78 10.51 -14.02
C THR A 39 3.67 10.85 -12.53
N ALA A 40 3.41 12.12 -12.22
CA ALA A 40 3.30 12.57 -10.83
C ALA A 40 2.15 11.86 -10.09
N GLU A 41 1.10 11.46 -10.80
CA GLU A 41 -0.02 10.69 -10.28
C GLU A 41 0.42 9.30 -9.77
N ASP A 42 1.30 8.61 -10.51
CA ASP A 42 1.80 7.27 -10.12
C ASP A 42 2.65 7.32 -8.83
N ALA A 43 3.36 8.44 -8.59
CA ALA A 43 4.09 8.66 -7.35
C ALA A 43 3.14 8.88 -6.18
N ILE A 44 2.08 9.67 -6.38
CA ILE A 44 1.10 9.94 -5.35
C ILE A 44 0.38 8.65 -4.97
N GLU A 45 -0.01 7.84 -5.95
CA GLU A 45 -0.67 6.55 -5.71
C GLU A 45 0.25 5.56 -4.96
N ALA A 46 1.51 5.44 -5.37
CA ALA A 46 2.49 4.56 -4.72
C ALA A 46 2.85 4.97 -3.27
N ILE A 47 2.72 6.25 -2.92
CA ILE A 47 3.03 6.79 -1.59
C ILE A 47 1.76 6.93 -0.73
N SER A 48 0.58 6.99 -1.35
CA SER A 48 -0.68 7.15 -0.64
C SER A 48 -1.02 5.90 0.19
N ALA A 49 -1.23 6.11 1.48
CA ALA A 49 -1.71 5.08 2.39
C ALA A 49 -3.12 4.61 1.94
N PRO A 50 -3.50 3.34 2.16
CA PRO A 50 -4.84 2.86 1.84
C PRO A 50 -5.85 3.79 2.49
N THR A 51 -6.82 4.25 1.71
CA THR A 51 -7.93 5.06 2.21
C THR A 51 -8.62 4.24 3.31
N LEU A 52 -8.43 4.67 4.55
CA LEU A 52 -9.20 4.13 5.66
C LEU A 52 -10.65 4.47 5.35
N ASP A 53 -11.43 3.44 5.02
CA ASP A 53 -12.88 3.55 5.02
C ASP A 53 -13.27 3.81 6.47
N VAL A 54 -13.38 5.09 6.82
CA VAL A 54 -13.84 5.55 8.13
C VAL A 54 -15.31 5.19 8.17
N LYS A 55 -15.57 3.92 8.50
CA LYS A 55 -16.91 3.39 8.64
C LYS A 55 -17.66 4.34 9.58
N SER A 56 -18.71 4.93 9.00
CA SER A 56 -19.71 5.83 9.58
C SER A 56 -19.83 5.70 11.10
N ASN A 57 -19.86 6.86 11.76
CA ASN A 57 -19.85 7.01 13.20
C ASN A 57 -20.77 5.96 13.86
N PRO A 58 -20.29 5.14 14.81
CA PRO A 58 -21.07 4.05 15.42
C PRO A 58 -22.39 4.49 16.11
N ILE A 59 -22.53 5.80 16.31
CA ILE A 59 -23.66 6.47 16.98
C ILE A 59 -24.52 7.25 15.96
N GLU A 60 -24.16 7.26 14.69
CA GLU A 60 -24.95 7.88 13.62
C GLU A 60 -26.33 7.21 13.57
N GLY A 61 -27.39 7.99 13.80
CA GLY A 61 -28.77 7.48 13.95
C GLY A 61 -29.13 6.83 15.30
N LYS A 62 -28.21 6.78 16.27
CA LYS A 62 -28.49 6.30 17.66
C LYS A 62 -28.61 7.42 18.68
N VAL A 63 -28.34 8.66 18.29
CA VAL A 63 -28.62 9.83 19.13
C VAL A 63 -30.12 10.07 19.15
N PRO A 64 -30.75 10.22 20.33
CA PRO A 64 -32.11 10.71 20.41
C PRO A 64 -32.18 12.07 19.72
N GLU A 65 -33.12 12.26 18.79
CA GLU A 65 -33.35 13.56 18.13
C GLU A 65 -33.76 14.65 19.15
N LEU A 66 -34.26 14.23 20.31
CA LEU A 66 -34.82 15.11 21.31
C LEU A 66 -33.76 15.58 22.32
N ASN A 67 -33.33 16.83 22.20
CA ASN A 67 -32.42 17.47 23.15
C ASN A 67 -33.08 17.54 24.55
N PRO A 68 -32.44 17.06 25.62
CA PRO A 68 -33.00 17.14 26.98
C PRO A 68 -33.35 18.56 27.42
N VAL A 69 -32.64 19.57 26.90
CA VAL A 69 -32.92 21.00 27.16
C VAL A 69 -34.30 21.41 26.63
N ASP A 70 -34.76 20.78 25.56
CA ASP A 70 -36.07 21.06 24.96
C ASP A 70 -37.24 20.59 25.84
N ARG A 71 -37.06 19.49 26.59
CA ARG A 71 -38.05 19.01 27.57
C ARG A 71 -37.97 19.75 28.89
N ALA A 72 -36.81 20.32 29.21
CA ALA A 72 -36.58 21.02 30.46
C ALA A 72 -36.96 22.51 30.41
N ASN A 73 -37.23 23.07 29.22
CA ASN A 73 -37.64 24.47 29.09
C ASN A 73 -39.17 24.61 29.14
N PRO A 74 -39.76 25.01 30.29
CA PRO A 74 -41.21 25.15 30.43
C PRO A 74 -41.79 26.34 29.63
N PHE A 75 -40.94 27.18 29.02
CA PHE A 75 -41.35 28.35 28.24
C PHE A 75 -41.24 28.14 26.73
N LYS A 76 -40.81 26.95 26.28
CA LYS A 76 -40.59 26.68 24.85
C LYS A 76 -41.85 26.86 24.00
N ASP A 77 -43.02 26.50 24.53
CA ASP A 77 -44.30 26.66 23.84
C ASP A 77 -44.97 28.02 24.13
N ALA A 78 -44.50 28.75 25.14
CA ALA A 78 -45.07 30.01 25.58
C ALA A 78 -44.41 31.24 24.93
N TYR A 79 -43.13 31.13 24.56
CA TYR A 79 -42.38 32.21 23.93
C TYR A 79 -42.13 31.89 22.46
N LYS A 80 -42.73 32.67 21.56
CA LYS A 80 -42.44 32.64 20.13
C LYS A 80 -41.45 33.76 19.81
N ASN A 81 -40.35 33.41 19.15
CA ASN A 81 -39.33 34.37 18.76
C ASN A 81 -39.96 35.46 17.85
N PRO A 82 -39.90 36.75 18.22
CA PRO A 82 -40.52 37.82 17.42
C PRO A 82 -39.73 38.17 16.16
N PHE A 83 -38.58 37.52 15.92
CA PHE A 83 -37.73 37.68 14.75
C PHE A 83 -37.69 36.44 13.84
N GLU A 84 -38.54 35.45 14.11
CA GLU A 84 -38.88 34.36 13.17
C GLU A 84 -40.06 34.73 12.26
#